data_AF-A0A2N5USW1-F1
#
_entry.id   AF-A0A2N5USW1-F1
#
_cell.length_a   1.000
_cell.length_b   1.000
_cell.length_c   1.000
_cell.angle_alpha   90.00
_cell.angle_beta   90.00
_cell.angle_gamma   90.00
#
_symmetry.space_group_name_H-M   'P 1'
#
loop_
_entity.id
_entity.type
_entity.pdbx_description
1 polymer ?
#
loop_
_entity_poly.entity_id
_entity_poly.type
_entity_poly.pdbx_seq_one_letter_code
_entity_poly.pdbx_strand_id
1 'polypeptide(L)'
;MTASNPLTEVCSNAVSAITQFFTPTVSAESKQPSENEEEQQEGEGGGEEEEGEKEEEEEEDEPEDPAPAIREECAESKCSKYKHHFDHCQERVLGGKGDKGEDCVEELFHLMHCVDDCATPQIFRKLV
;
A
#
# COMPACT_ATOMS: atom_id res chain seq x y z
N MET A 1 -12.72 50.13 -29.56
CA MET A 1 -13.30 49.79 -28.25
C MET A 1 -13.33 48.28 -28.15
N THR A 2 -12.24 47.68 -27.67
CA THR A 2 -12.12 46.22 -27.45
C THR A 2 -12.52 45.94 -26.02
N ALA A 3 -13.62 45.19 -25.83
CA ALA A 3 -14.11 44.79 -24.52
C ALA A 3 -13.11 43.82 -23.87
N SER A 4 -12.45 44.28 -22.81
CA SER A 4 -11.68 43.45 -21.89
C SER A 4 -12.67 42.62 -21.08
N ASN A 5 -12.64 41.30 -21.23
CA ASN A 5 -13.39 40.36 -20.39
C ASN A 5 -12.39 39.71 -19.42
N PRO A 6 -12.55 39.89 -18.09
CA PRO A 6 -11.57 39.50 -17.08
C PRO A 6 -11.50 37.99 -16.83
N LEU A 7 -12.30 37.19 -17.56
CA LEU A 7 -12.43 35.75 -17.32
C LEU A 7 -11.30 34.93 -17.99
N THR A 8 -10.66 35.47 -19.04
CA THR A 8 -9.58 34.76 -19.74
C THR A 8 -8.20 34.95 -19.08
N GLU A 9 -8.07 35.92 -18.16
CA GLU A 9 -6.81 36.22 -17.47
C GLU A 9 -6.63 35.36 -16.20
N VAL A 10 -7.74 34.93 -15.58
CA VAL A 10 -7.72 34.07 -14.38
C VAL A 10 -7.37 32.61 -14.71
N CYS A 11 -7.76 32.14 -15.91
CA CYS A 11 -7.53 30.74 -16.31
C CYS A 11 -6.08 30.44 -16.73
N SER A 12 -5.29 31.43 -17.17
CA SER A 12 -3.87 31.20 -17.49
C SER A 12 -3.02 30.97 -16.24
N ASN A 13 -3.32 31.68 -15.14
CA ASN A 13 -2.51 31.61 -13.92
C ASN A 13 -2.83 30.38 -13.06
N ALA A 14 -4.05 29.82 -13.17
CA ALA A 14 -4.46 28.64 -12.40
C ALA A 14 -3.89 27.33 -12.96
N VAL A 15 -3.81 27.18 -14.28
CA VAL A 15 -3.31 25.95 -14.93
C VAL A 15 -1.80 25.80 -14.69
N SER A 16 -1.06 26.91 -14.68
CA SER A 16 0.39 26.88 -14.40
C SER A 16 0.73 26.58 -12.93
N ALA A 17 -0.20 26.80 -12.00
CA ALA A 17 0.00 26.53 -10.57
C ALA A 17 -0.29 25.06 -10.20
N ILE A 18 -1.22 24.41 -10.90
CA ILE A 18 -1.59 23.02 -10.65
C ILE A 18 -0.52 22.05 -11.17
N THR A 19 0.12 22.37 -12.30
CA THR A 19 1.20 21.54 -12.87
C THR A 19 2.47 21.55 -12.02
N GLN A 20 2.75 22.63 -11.29
CA GLN A 20 3.88 22.72 -10.36
C GLN A 20 3.68 21.86 -9.10
N PHE A 21 2.43 21.56 -8.72
CA PHE A 21 2.14 20.74 -7.54
C PHE A 21 2.21 19.24 -7.83
N PHE A 22 1.97 18.84 -9.08
CA PHE A 22 1.93 17.43 -9.51
C PHE A 22 3.19 16.96 -10.24
N THR A 23 4.17 17.82 -10.50
CA THR A 23 5.43 17.40 -11.11
C THR A 23 6.55 17.38 -10.07
N PRO A 24 7.16 16.21 -9.77
CA PRO A 24 8.37 16.18 -8.96
C PRO A 24 9.47 16.95 -9.71
N THR A 25 10.15 17.86 -9.02
CA THR A 25 11.23 18.67 -9.58
C THR A 25 12.41 17.78 -9.98
N VAL A 26 12.38 17.20 -11.18
CA VAL A 26 13.55 16.57 -11.78
C VAL A 26 14.53 17.67 -12.18
N SER A 27 15.77 17.57 -11.70
CA SER A 27 16.85 18.48 -12.07
C SER A 27 17.04 18.45 -13.60
N ALA A 28 17.19 19.64 -14.17
CA ALA A 28 17.26 19.91 -15.60
C ALA A 28 18.23 19.00 -16.38
N GLU A 29 17.71 18.34 -17.42
CA GLU A 29 18.28 18.39 -18.78
C GLU A 29 17.18 17.97 -19.80
N SER A 30 16.65 18.96 -20.52
CA SER A 30 16.08 18.93 -21.88
C SER A 30 15.39 17.65 -22.43
N LYS A 31 14.05 17.72 -22.67
CA LYS A 31 13.36 17.71 -23.99
C LYS A 31 11.96 17.03 -23.98
N GLN A 32 10.97 17.71 -24.57
CA GLN A 32 9.57 17.31 -24.79
C GLN A 32 9.39 16.07 -25.74
N PRO A 33 8.19 15.46 -25.77
CA PRO A 33 7.92 14.07 -26.17
C PRO A 33 7.70 13.88 -27.68
N SER A 34 7.85 12.64 -28.14
CA SER A 34 7.32 12.16 -29.42
C SER A 34 6.88 10.71 -29.26
N GLU A 35 5.63 10.44 -29.62
CA GLU A 35 5.14 9.12 -30.02
C GLU A 35 6.06 8.54 -31.12
N ASN A 36 6.33 7.23 -31.10
CA ASN A 36 6.20 6.34 -32.25
C ASN A 36 6.39 4.86 -31.85
N GLU A 37 5.64 4.01 -32.53
CA GLU A 37 5.60 2.55 -32.44
C GLU A 37 6.83 1.85 -33.04
N GLU A 38 6.89 0.54 -32.76
CA GLU A 38 7.43 -0.57 -33.56
C GLU A 38 8.78 -1.22 -33.19
N GLU A 39 8.72 -2.54 -33.36
CA GLU A 39 9.62 -3.64 -33.03
C GLU A 39 11.02 -3.54 -33.62
N GLN A 40 11.99 -4.05 -32.87
CA GLN A 40 13.05 -4.91 -33.43
C GLN A 40 13.69 -5.73 -32.28
N GLN A 41 13.38 -7.03 -32.27
CA GLN A 41 14.04 -8.01 -31.43
C GLN A 41 14.81 -8.92 -32.39
N GLU A 42 16.10 -8.64 -32.58
CA GLU A 42 17.05 -9.56 -33.20
C GLU A 42 17.82 -10.28 -32.10
N GLY A 43 17.95 -11.60 -32.26
CA GLY A 43 18.59 -12.49 -31.31
C GLY A 43 20.06 -12.75 -31.58
N GLU A 44 20.52 -13.76 -30.86
CA GLU A 44 21.80 -14.48 -30.93
C GLU A 44 23.04 -13.86 -30.30
N GLY A 45 23.76 -14.72 -29.56
CA GLY A 45 25.19 -14.58 -29.34
C GLY A 45 25.63 -14.97 -27.93
N GLY A 46 25.88 -16.25 -27.71
CA GLY A 46 26.33 -16.79 -26.43
C GLY A 46 27.80 -16.48 -26.07
N GLY A 47 28.30 -17.23 -25.10
CA GLY A 47 29.73 -17.27 -24.75
C GLY A 47 29.97 -17.28 -23.25
N GLU A 48 30.43 -18.43 -22.77
CA GLU A 48 30.80 -18.82 -21.41
C GLU A 48 31.86 -17.95 -20.70
N GLU A 49 31.89 -18.17 -19.37
CA GLU A 49 33.00 -17.99 -18.41
C GLU A 49 33.27 -16.60 -17.81
N GLU A 50 32.94 -16.48 -16.51
CA GLU A 50 33.80 -15.89 -15.49
C GLU A 50 33.36 -16.47 -14.13
N GLU A 51 34.23 -17.32 -13.56
CA GLU A 51 34.15 -17.72 -12.16
C GLU A 51 34.43 -16.48 -11.29
N GLY A 52 33.35 -15.81 -10.89
CA GLY A 52 33.37 -14.82 -9.82
C GLY A 52 32.82 -15.46 -8.55
N GLU A 53 33.74 -15.89 -7.70
CA GLU A 53 33.58 -16.17 -6.27
C GLU A 53 32.52 -15.22 -5.66
N LYS A 54 31.26 -15.67 -5.56
CA LYS A 54 30.23 -14.96 -4.82
C LYS A 54 30.31 -15.47 -3.39
N GLU A 55 31.26 -14.89 -2.65
CA GLU A 55 31.26 -14.84 -1.20
C GLU A 55 29.84 -14.51 -0.71
N GLU A 56 29.39 -15.31 0.25
CA GLU A 56 28.56 -14.94 1.40
C GLU A 56 27.51 -13.86 1.17
N GLU A 57 26.30 -14.30 0.86
CA GLU A 57 25.13 -13.85 1.63
C GLU A 57 24.47 -15.13 2.18
N GLU A 58 25.02 -15.68 3.26
CA GLU A 58 24.15 -16.37 4.23
C GLU A 58 23.21 -15.28 4.75
N GLU A 59 22.08 -15.09 4.05
CA GLU A 59 20.92 -14.40 4.59
C GLU A 59 20.50 -15.23 5.82
N GLU A 60 21.03 -14.85 6.98
CA GLU A 60 20.69 -15.41 8.27
C GLU A 60 19.17 -15.34 8.38
N ASP A 61 18.49 -16.50 8.28
CA ASP A 61 17.03 -16.63 8.38
C ASP A 61 16.59 -16.08 9.75
N GLU A 62 16.27 -14.79 9.77
CA GLU A 62 15.89 -14.09 10.99
C GLU A 62 14.62 -14.78 11.53
N PRO A 63 14.61 -15.22 12.80
CA PRO A 63 13.48 -15.95 13.34
C PRO A 63 12.18 -15.16 13.17
N GLU A 64 11.19 -15.77 12.50
CA GLU A 64 9.88 -15.17 12.26
C GLU A 64 9.20 -14.76 13.58
N ASP A 65 8.61 -13.57 13.62
CA ASP A 65 7.85 -13.12 14.79
C ASP A 65 6.65 -14.06 15.03
N PRO A 66 6.54 -14.71 16.21
CA PRO A 66 5.42 -15.59 16.51
C PRO A 66 4.09 -14.85 16.74
N ALA A 67 4.09 -13.52 16.94
CA ALA A 67 2.91 -12.76 17.30
C ALA A 67 1.78 -12.76 16.25
N PRO A 68 2.03 -12.60 14.93
CA PRO A 68 0.99 -12.61 13.91
C PRO A 68 0.21 -13.93 13.87
N ALA A 69 0.92 -15.06 13.84
CA ALA A 69 0.30 -16.39 13.81
C ALA A 69 -0.58 -16.65 15.06
N ILE A 70 -0.10 -16.26 16.25
CA ILE A 70 -0.86 -16.40 17.50
C ILE A 70 -2.11 -15.51 17.49
N ARG A 71 -2.00 -14.27 17.01
CA ARG A 71 -3.13 -13.32 16.93
C ARG A 71 -4.19 -13.83 15.97
N GLU A 72 -3.80 -14.40 14.83
CA GLU A 72 -4.71 -15.01 13.85
C GLU A 72 -5.43 -16.24 14.44
N GLU A 73 -4.70 -17.15 15.08
CA GLU A 73 -5.30 -18.30 15.76
C GLU A 73 -6.32 -17.86 16.83
N CYS A 74 -5.99 -16.83 17.63
CA CYS A 74 -6.90 -16.27 18.62
C CYS A 74 -8.15 -15.63 18.00
N ALA A 75 -8.01 -14.98 16.83
CA ALA A 75 -9.10 -14.39 16.08
C ALA A 75 -10.07 -15.45 15.53
N GLU A 76 -9.55 -16.54 14.97
CA GLU A 76 -10.33 -17.63 14.37
C GLU A 76 -10.95 -18.58 15.41
N SER A 77 -10.34 -18.71 16.59
CA SER A 77 -10.81 -19.60 17.65
C SER A 77 -11.68 -18.88 18.68
N LYS A 78 -11.07 -18.45 19.79
CA LYS A 78 -11.74 -17.86 20.97
C LYS A 78 -12.51 -16.58 20.64
N CYS A 79 -12.06 -15.81 19.65
CA CYS A 79 -12.62 -14.51 19.30
C CYS A 79 -13.45 -14.50 18.01
N SER A 80 -13.76 -15.68 17.46
CA SER A 80 -14.54 -15.86 16.21
C SER A 80 -15.86 -15.09 16.18
N LYS A 81 -16.56 -14.99 17.32
CA LYS A 81 -17.79 -14.20 17.43
C LYS A 81 -17.55 -12.72 17.12
N TYR A 82 -16.52 -12.12 17.70
CA TYR A 82 -16.19 -10.71 17.48
C TYR A 82 -15.68 -10.47 16.08
N LYS A 83 -14.90 -11.43 15.54
CA LYS A 83 -14.48 -11.42 14.14
C LYS A 83 -15.66 -11.42 13.18
N HIS A 84 -16.66 -12.29 13.40
CA HIS A 84 -17.89 -12.30 12.60
C HIS A 84 -18.63 -10.96 12.65
N HIS A 85 -18.72 -10.31 13.81
CA HIS A 85 -19.36 -8.99 13.92
C HIS A 85 -18.58 -7.91 13.14
N PHE A 86 -17.25 -7.92 13.25
CA PHE A 86 -16.40 -7.01 12.50
C PHE A 86 -16.51 -7.23 10.99
N ASP A 87 -16.42 -8.48 10.53
CA ASP A 87 -16.53 -8.82 9.10
C ASP A 87 -17.91 -8.42 8.55
N HIS A 88 -18.99 -8.66 9.29
CA HIS A 88 -20.33 -8.23 8.91
C HIS A 88 -20.47 -6.69 8.85
N CYS A 89 -19.87 -5.95 9.79
CA CYS A 89 -19.83 -4.49 9.70
C CYS A 89 -19.10 -4.04 8.43
N GLN A 90 -17.91 -4.61 8.17
CA GLN A 90 -17.10 -4.27 7.01
C GLN A 90 -17.85 -4.56 5.70
N GLU A 91 -18.52 -5.71 5.57
CA GLU A 91 -19.35 -6.04 4.41
C GLU A 91 -20.47 -5.02 4.18
N ARG A 92 -21.11 -4.55 5.25
CA ARG A 92 -22.18 -3.55 5.17
C ARG A 92 -21.66 -2.17 4.77
N VAL A 93 -20.59 -1.70 5.41
CA VAL A 93 -19.97 -0.39 5.15
C VAL A 93 -19.37 -0.35 3.75
N LEU A 94 -18.56 -1.34 3.37
CA LEU A 94 -17.96 -1.44 2.04
C LEU A 94 -19.02 -1.65 0.94
N GLY A 95 -20.11 -2.34 1.27
CA GLY A 95 -21.26 -2.54 0.38
C GLY A 95 -22.16 -1.32 0.21
N GLY A 96 -21.87 -0.18 0.87
CA GLY A 96 -22.69 1.03 0.82
C GLY A 96 -24.08 0.86 1.46
N LYS A 97 -24.25 -0.18 2.28
CA LYS A 97 -25.48 -0.47 3.03
C LYS A 97 -25.39 0.00 4.49
N GLY A 98 -24.27 0.61 4.86
CA GLY A 98 -24.06 1.20 6.17
C GLY A 98 -24.78 2.54 6.31
N ASP A 99 -24.97 2.94 7.57
CA ASP A 99 -25.52 4.24 7.92
C ASP A 99 -24.56 5.37 7.52
N LYS A 100 -25.08 6.59 7.44
CA LYS A 100 -24.27 7.77 7.08
C LYS A 100 -23.21 8.02 8.14
N GLY A 101 -21.95 7.79 7.78
CA GLY A 101 -20.83 7.92 8.70
C GLY A 101 -20.64 6.73 9.63
N GLU A 102 -21.26 5.58 9.33
CA GLU A 102 -20.93 4.31 10.00
C GLU A 102 -19.47 3.95 9.73
N ASP A 103 -18.75 3.62 10.80
CA ASP A 103 -17.44 2.99 10.77
C ASP A 103 -17.48 1.70 11.62
N CYS A 104 -16.49 0.84 11.43
CA CYS A 104 -16.39 -0.46 12.13
C CYS A 104 -15.36 -0.44 13.27
N VAL A 105 -15.04 0.74 13.81
CA VAL A 105 -13.99 0.88 14.83
C VAL A 105 -14.44 0.26 16.16
N GLU A 106 -15.73 0.33 16.48
CA GLU A 106 -16.27 -0.32 17.67
C GLU A 106 -16.10 -1.84 17.61
N GLU A 107 -16.50 -2.49 16.51
CA GLU A 107 -16.35 -3.94 16.34
C GLU A 107 -14.87 -4.34 16.27
N LEU A 108 -14.02 -3.52 15.67
CA LEU A 108 -12.58 -3.72 15.67
C LEU A 108 -12.03 -3.73 17.10
N PHE A 109 -12.44 -2.80 17.95
CA PHE A 109 -11.99 -2.74 19.34
C PHE A 109 -12.45 -3.95 20.15
N HIS A 110 -13.67 -4.44 19.92
CA HIS A 110 -14.14 -5.69 20.54
C HIS A 110 -13.31 -6.90 20.10
N LEU A 111 -12.99 -7.00 18.81
CA LEU A 111 -12.14 -8.07 18.27
C LEU A 111 -10.72 -7.98 18.86
N MET A 112 -10.09 -6.81 18.78
CA MET A 112 -8.72 -6.60 19.27
C MET A 112 -8.61 -6.82 20.77
N HIS A 113 -9.57 -6.34 21.56
CA HIS A 113 -9.58 -6.58 23.01
C HIS A 113 -9.60 -8.07 23.34
N CYS A 114 -10.45 -8.85 22.66
CA CYS A 114 -10.48 -10.30 22.84
C CYS A 114 -9.19 -10.98 22.38
N VAL A 115 -8.66 -10.58 21.21
CA VAL A 115 -7.43 -11.14 20.63
C VAL A 115 -6.24 -10.87 21.55
N ASP A 116 -6.11 -9.66 22.09
CA ASP A 116 -5.04 -9.30 23.00
C ASP A 116 -5.12 -10.11 24.30
N ASP A 117 -6.31 -10.25 24.90
CA ASP A 117 -6.51 -11.09 26.09
C ASP A 117 -6.15 -12.57 25.84
N CYS A 118 -6.29 -13.05 24.60
CA CYS A 118 -5.95 -14.41 24.18
C CYS A 118 -4.46 -14.57 23.84
N ALA A 119 -3.88 -13.62 23.10
CA ALA A 119 -2.57 -13.72 22.49
C ALA A 119 -1.45 -13.30 23.45
N THR A 120 -1.70 -12.28 24.29
CA THR A 120 -0.71 -11.73 25.24
C THR A 120 0.05 -12.80 26.03
N PRO A 121 -0.61 -13.73 26.77
CA PRO A 121 0.12 -14.73 27.56
C PRO A 121 0.85 -15.77 26.70
N GLN A 122 0.50 -15.94 25.43
CA GLN A 122 1.15 -16.87 24.51
C GLN A 122 2.39 -16.25 23.88
N ILE A 123 2.28 -14.98 23.45
CA ILE A 123 3.38 -14.19 22.89
C ILE A 123 4.48 -14.03 23.94
N PHE A 124 4.15 -13.61 25.17
CA PHE A 124 5.16 -13.42 26.22
C PHE A 124 5.86 -14.70 26.69
N ARG A 125 5.36 -15.89 26.32
CA ARG A 125 6.08 -17.17 26.56
C ARG A 125 7.13 -17.47 25.49
N LYS A 126 7.04 -16.81 24.34
CA LYS A 126 7.93 -16.98 23.18
C LYS A 126 9.04 -15.93 23.15
N LEU A 127 8.80 -14.78 23.77
CA LEU A 127 9.80 -13.71 23.94
C LEU A 127 10.75 -14.09 25.09
N VAL A 128 12.06 -14.10 24.80
CA VAL A 128 13.14 -14.36 25.76
C VAL A 128 13.82 -13.04 26.13
#